data_AF-A0A382WJ35-F1
#
_entry.id   AF-A0A382WJ35-F1
#
_cell.length_a   1.000
_cell.length_b   1.000
_cell.length_c   1.000
_cell.angle_alpha   90.00
_cell.angle_beta   90.00
_cell.angle_gamma   90.00
#
_symmetry.space_group_name_H-M   'P 1'
#
loop_
_entity.id
_entity.type
_entity.pdbx_description
1 polymer ?
#
loop_
_entity_poly.entity_id
_entity_poly.type
_entity_poly.pdbx_seq_one_letter_code
_entity_poly.pdbx_strand_id
1 'polypeptide(L)'
;MKEKRSGPMPKIPRSSDNDYTQEMSRTRREFIARETGTQLNHLGHYSIPPETLSGNIENFAGVAQVPIGFAGPMLVNGEHAKGEFYVPMATTEGTLTASYSRGMRLTREAGGITTTVIDDAMQRAPMFAFSNAREALEFGKWVEQ
;
A
#
# COMPACT_ATOMS: atom_id res chain seq x y z
N MET A 1 -11.58 35.37 -9.25
CA MET A 1 -11.95 34.69 -10.50
C MET A 1 -10.71 34.01 -11.06
N LYS A 2 -10.61 32.68 -11.04
CA LYS A 2 -9.53 31.98 -11.77
C LYS A 2 -9.98 31.83 -13.22
N GLU A 3 -9.21 32.35 -14.18
CA GLU A 3 -9.44 32.15 -15.60
C GLU A 3 -9.65 30.66 -15.89
N LYS A 4 -10.77 30.33 -16.54
CA LYS A 4 -11.01 28.98 -17.08
C LYS A 4 -9.97 28.73 -18.17
N ARG A 5 -8.94 27.93 -17.86
CA ARG A 5 -7.97 27.47 -18.86
C ARG A 5 -8.70 26.74 -19.98
N SER A 6 -8.57 27.23 -21.21
CA SER A 6 -9.26 26.74 -22.42
C SER A 6 -8.37 25.81 -23.27
N GLY A 7 -7.64 24.89 -22.66
CA GLY A 7 -6.75 23.96 -23.37
C GLY A 7 -6.51 22.65 -22.63
N PRO A 8 -6.01 21.60 -23.31
CA PRO A 8 -5.70 20.33 -22.68
C PRO A 8 -4.63 20.49 -21.60
N MET A 9 -4.77 19.75 -20.50
CA MET A 9 -3.77 19.82 -19.42
C MET A 9 -2.39 19.35 -19.92
N PRO A 10 -1.30 20.04 -19.53
CA PRO A 10 0.04 19.60 -19.86
C PRO A 10 0.33 18.22 -19.27
N LYS A 11 1.16 17.43 -19.96
CA LYS A 11 1.56 16.10 -19.49
C LYS A 11 2.54 16.21 -18.34
N ILE A 12 2.45 15.27 -17.38
CA ILE A 12 3.41 15.14 -16.28
C ILE A 12 4.80 14.82 -16.86
N PRO A 13 5.86 15.51 -16.43
CA PRO A 13 7.23 15.23 -16.87
C PRO A 13 7.67 13.79 -16.63
N ARG A 14 8.32 13.21 -17.64
CA ARG A 14 8.91 11.87 -17.62
C ARG A 14 10.27 11.88 -18.30
N SER A 15 11.17 11.04 -17.83
CA SER A 15 12.46 10.74 -18.43
C SER A 15 12.41 9.38 -19.11
N SER A 16 12.89 9.30 -20.35
CA SER A 16 13.03 8.03 -21.08
C SER A 16 14.28 7.25 -20.66
N ASP A 17 15.23 7.90 -20.00
CA ASP A 17 16.49 7.29 -19.55
C ASP A 17 16.33 6.71 -18.14
N ASN A 18 16.04 7.57 -17.15
CA ASN A 18 15.78 7.15 -15.78
C ASN A 18 14.72 8.04 -15.11
N ASP A 19 13.55 7.45 -14.84
CA ASP A 19 12.38 8.13 -14.27
C ASP A 19 12.34 8.08 -12.72
N TYR A 20 13.29 7.35 -12.10
CA TYR A 20 13.35 7.04 -10.67
C TYR A 20 14.55 7.73 -10.01
N THR A 21 14.60 9.05 -10.11
CA THR A 21 15.64 9.89 -9.49
C THR A 21 15.05 10.96 -8.58
N GLN A 22 15.88 11.47 -7.67
CA GLN A 22 15.51 12.61 -6.82
C GLN A 22 15.22 13.88 -7.63
N GLU A 23 15.90 14.04 -8.78
CA GLU A 23 15.66 15.13 -9.70
C GLU A 23 14.29 14.99 -10.38
N MET A 24 13.97 13.81 -10.91
CA MET A 24 12.68 13.59 -11.57
C MET A 24 11.51 13.73 -10.60
N SER A 25 11.65 13.28 -9.35
CA SER A 25 10.61 13.49 -8.33
C SER A 25 10.42 14.96 -7.98
N ARG A 26 11.50 15.76 -7.93
CA ARG A 26 11.44 17.22 -7.76
C ARG A 26 10.79 17.90 -8.96
N THR A 27 11.20 17.57 -10.17
CA THR A 27 10.65 18.11 -11.42
C THR A 27 9.14 17.92 -11.50
N ARG A 28 8.63 16.74 -11.11
CA ARG A 28 7.19 16.49 -11.04
C ARG A 28 6.49 17.32 -9.97
N ARG A 29 7.09 17.46 -8.78
CA ARG A 29 6.53 18.32 -7.72
C ARG A 29 6.45 19.79 -8.14
N GLU A 30 7.51 20.33 -8.74
CA GLU A 30 7.55 21.71 -9.23
C GLU A 30 6.54 21.95 -10.35
N PHE A 31 6.41 20.98 -11.27
CA PHE A 31 5.38 20.99 -12.29
C PHE A 31 3.98 21.09 -11.67
N ILE A 32 3.62 20.18 -10.76
CA ILE A 32 2.29 20.19 -10.12
C ILE A 32 2.08 21.45 -9.28
N ALA A 33 3.10 21.94 -8.57
CA ALA A 33 3.01 23.17 -7.80
C ALA A 33 2.67 24.38 -8.69
N ARG A 34 3.29 24.47 -9.87
CA ARG A 34 2.99 25.51 -10.87
C ARG A 34 1.58 25.36 -11.47
N GLU A 35 1.17 24.14 -11.80
CA GLU A 35 -0.14 23.92 -12.42
C GLU A 35 -1.31 24.16 -11.44
N THR A 36 -1.11 23.88 -10.16
CA THR A 36 -2.15 23.97 -9.13
C THR A 36 -2.10 25.26 -8.30
N GLY A 37 -0.95 25.95 -8.30
CA GLY A 37 -0.68 27.08 -7.39
C GLY A 37 -0.54 26.67 -5.93
N THR A 38 -0.23 25.39 -5.65
CA THR A 38 -0.14 24.82 -4.29
C THR A 38 1.29 24.41 -3.97
N GLN A 39 1.74 24.64 -2.74
CA GLN A 39 3.04 24.18 -2.27
C GLN A 39 2.96 22.72 -1.78
N LEU A 40 3.93 21.90 -2.15
CA LEU A 40 4.00 20.46 -1.81
C LEU A 40 5.10 20.18 -0.78
N ASN A 41 5.14 20.99 0.29
CA ASN A 41 6.25 21.03 1.24
C ASN A 41 6.53 19.65 1.87
N HIS A 42 5.51 18.96 2.37
CA HIS A 42 5.70 17.69 3.09
C HIS A 42 5.95 16.47 2.20
N LEU A 43 5.51 16.50 0.93
CA LEU A 43 5.69 15.37 0.01
C LEU A 43 7.16 15.13 -0.30
N GLY A 44 7.97 16.19 -0.27
CA GLY A 44 9.39 16.15 -0.59
C GLY A 44 10.31 15.60 0.48
N HIS A 45 9.79 15.38 1.68
CA HIS A 45 10.57 14.95 2.83
C HIS A 45 10.37 13.45 3.02
N TYR A 46 11.28 12.67 2.45
CA TYR A 46 11.31 11.22 2.55
C TYR A 46 12.75 10.71 2.59
N SER A 47 12.93 9.54 3.20
CA SER A 47 14.21 8.84 3.30
C SER A 47 14.35 7.66 2.33
N ILE A 48 13.31 7.39 1.52
CA ILE A 48 13.32 6.28 0.57
C ILE A 48 14.09 6.69 -0.70
N PRO A 49 15.12 5.94 -1.11
CA PRO A 49 15.83 6.21 -2.37
C PRO A 49 14.90 5.96 -3.58
N PRO A 50 14.68 6.93 -4.48
CA PRO A 50 13.73 6.79 -5.59
C PRO A 50 13.99 5.58 -6.50
N GLU A 51 15.25 5.18 -6.64
CA GLU A 51 15.69 4.04 -7.44
C GLU A 51 15.11 2.69 -6.96
N THR A 52 14.72 2.59 -5.69
CA THR A 52 14.12 1.36 -5.14
C THR A 52 12.62 1.26 -5.40
N LEU A 53 12.00 2.31 -5.95
CA LEU A 53 10.56 2.39 -6.16
C LEU A 53 10.11 1.92 -7.55
N SER A 54 11.04 1.43 -8.37
CA SER A 54 10.72 0.81 -9.65
C SER A 54 9.82 -0.42 -9.44
N GLY A 55 8.64 -0.40 -10.06
CA GLY A 55 7.62 -1.43 -9.87
C GLY A 55 6.71 -1.22 -8.65
N ASN A 56 6.97 -0.22 -7.81
CA ASN A 56 6.09 0.15 -6.70
C ASN A 56 5.16 1.32 -7.05
N ILE A 57 5.64 2.30 -7.83
CA ILE A 57 4.86 3.50 -8.17
C ILE A 57 5.40 4.18 -9.45
N GLU A 58 4.52 4.59 -10.36
CA GLU A 58 4.91 5.44 -11.49
C GLU A 58 4.88 6.93 -11.13
N ASN A 59 5.60 7.76 -11.89
CA ASN A 59 5.62 9.22 -11.70
C ASN A 59 5.93 9.66 -10.25
N PHE A 60 6.83 8.94 -9.56
CA PHE A 60 7.14 9.20 -8.16
C PHE A 60 7.41 10.69 -7.88
N ALA A 61 6.68 11.28 -6.94
CA ALA A 61 6.81 12.69 -6.57
C ALA A 61 7.14 12.89 -5.08
N GLY A 62 7.01 11.85 -4.27
CA GLY A 62 7.16 11.93 -2.82
C GLY A 62 6.35 10.88 -2.09
N VAL A 63 6.22 11.04 -0.77
CA VAL A 63 5.52 10.07 0.10
C VAL A 63 4.43 10.74 0.92
N ALA A 64 3.42 9.96 1.29
CA ALA A 64 2.55 10.30 2.42
C ALA A 64 3.18 9.78 3.71
N GLN A 65 3.27 10.64 4.73
CA GLN A 65 3.77 10.25 6.04
C GLN A 65 2.60 9.73 6.89
N VAL A 66 2.68 8.48 7.32
CA VAL A 66 1.68 7.85 8.20
C VAL A 66 2.31 7.69 9.58
N PRO A 67 1.68 8.18 10.66
CA PRO A 67 2.18 7.95 12.02
C PRO A 67 2.28 6.45 12.34
N ILE A 68 3.35 6.05 13.02
CA ILE A 68 3.59 4.67 13.43
C ILE A 68 3.75 4.63 14.94
N GLY A 69 3.02 3.72 15.60
CA GLY A 69 3.20 3.38 17.01
C GLY A 69 3.48 1.88 17.18
N PHE A 70 3.81 1.47 18.39
CA PHE A 70 3.99 0.07 18.75
C PHE A 70 2.93 -0.36 19.77
N ALA A 71 2.28 -1.50 19.54
CA ALA A 71 1.39 -2.14 20.48
C ALA A 71 2.01 -3.41 21.06
N GLY A 72 1.81 -3.67 22.35
CA GLY A 72 2.28 -4.89 23.01
C GLY A 72 2.91 -4.69 24.40
N PRO A 73 3.63 -5.70 24.92
CA PRO A 73 3.96 -6.96 24.24
C PRO A 73 2.76 -7.92 24.14
N MET A 74 2.71 -8.69 23.06
CA MET A 74 1.76 -9.80 22.85
C MET A 74 2.51 -11.13 22.94
N LEU A 75 2.03 -12.06 23.77
CA LEU A 75 2.59 -13.42 23.86
C LEU A 75 1.89 -14.32 22.84
N VAL A 76 2.66 -14.87 21.88
CA VAL A 76 2.17 -15.73 20.81
C VAL A 76 2.74 -17.14 20.99
N ASN A 77 1.86 -18.13 20.91
CA ASN A 77 2.14 -19.57 20.94
C ASN A 77 1.75 -20.18 19.58
N GLY A 78 2.44 -19.78 18.51
CA GLY A 78 2.16 -20.23 17.14
C GLY A 78 3.16 -21.24 16.60
N GLU A 79 2.85 -21.82 15.45
CA GLU A 79 3.77 -22.73 14.74
C GLU A 79 4.97 -21.98 14.15
N HIS A 80 4.74 -20.78 13.62
CA HIS A 80 5.76 -19.94 12.96
C HIS A 80 6.27 -18.77 13.80
N ALA A 81 5.61 -18.45 14.91
CA ALA A 81 6.01 -17.37 15.82
C ALA A 81 5.76 -17.80 17.27
N LYS A 82 6.81 -17.76 18.10
CA LYS A 82 6.75 -18.13 19.52
C LYS A 82 7.48 -17.08 20.36
N GLY A 83 6.79 -16.52 21.34
CA GLY A 83 7.37 -15.53 22.26
C GLY A 83 6.60 -14.22 22.31
N GLU A 84 7.26 -13.18 22.84
CA GLU A 84 6.69 -11.85 23.02
C GLU A 84 7.02 -10.93 21.85
N PHE A 85 6.02 -10.21 21.35
CA PHE A 85 6.16 -9.32 20.20
C PHE A 85 5.61 -7.91 20.49
N TYR A 86 6.34 -6.90 20.03
CA TYR A 86 5.80 -5.56 19.84
C TYR A 86 5.38 -5.41 18.38
N VAL A 87 4.11 -5.07 18.15
CA VAL A 87 3.51 -4.99 16.83
C VAL A 87 3.54 -3.53 16.34
N PRO A 88 4.23 -3.21 15.24
CA PRO A 88 4.17 -1.88 14.64
C PRO A 88 2.79 -1.66 13.99
N MET A 89 2.21 -0.48 14.24
CA MET A 89 0.91 -0.08 13.71
C MET A 89 1.02 1.28 13.04
N ALA A 90 0.82 1.33 11.72
CA ALA A 90 0.72 2.56 10.94
C ALA A 90 -0.75 3.00 10.84
N THR A 91 -1.11 4.10 11.50
CA THR A 91 -2.53 4.56 11.55
C THR A 91 -2.64 6.05 11.85
N THR A 92 -3.72 6.66 11.37
CA THR A 92 -4.16 8.02 11.77
C THR A 92 -5.34 7.98 12.73
N GLU A 93 -5.90 6.80 13.03
CA GLU A 93 -7.03 6.63 13.93
C GLU A 93 -6.61 6.77 15.39
N GLY A 94 -7.22 7.72 16.10
CA GLY A 94 -6.98 7.92 17.52
C GLY A 94 -7.39 6.71 18.36
N THR A 95 -6.68 6.47 19.46
CA THR A 95 -6.95 5.37 20.42
C THR A 95 -6.72 3.95 19.87
N LEU A 96 -6.64 3.72 18.55
CA LEU A 96 -6.48 2.38 17.97
C LEU A 96 -5.28 1.63 18.57
N THR A 97 -4.07 2.19 18.45
CA THR A 97 -2.84 1.58 18.98
C THR A 97 -2.93 1.33 20.49
N ALA A 98 -3.45 2.30 21.26
CA ALA A 98 -3.61 2.15 22.70
C ALA A 98 -4.63 1.05 23.08
N SER A 99 -5.70 0.90 22.30
CA SER A 99 -6.69 -0.13 22.49
C SER A 99 -6.12 -1.52 22.23
N TYR A 100 -5.37 -1.69 21.14
CA TYR A 100 -4.66 -2.93 20.85
C TYR A 100 -3.62 -3.26 21.94
N SER A 101 -2.85 -2.28 22.42
CA SER A 101 -1.93 -2.49 23.55
C SER A 101 -2.62 -3.02 24.81
N ARG A 102 -3.81 -2.49 25.15
CA ARG A 102 -4.60 -3.01 26.28
C ARG A 102 -5.05 -4.45 26.05
N GLY A 103 -5.57 -4.76 24.86
CA GLY A 103 -5.98 -6.11 24.50
C GLY A 103 -4.82 -7.11 24.56
N MET A 104 -3.67 -6.76 24.00
CA MET A 104 -2.45 -7.57 24.02
C MET A 104 -1.94 -7.83 25.44
N ARG A 105 -2.00 -6.80 26.31
CA ARG A 105 -1.68 -6.98 27.73
C ARG A 105 -2.62 -7.99 28.39
N LEU A 106 -3.94 -7.86 28.18
CA LEU A 106 -4.92 -8.78 28.76
C LEU A 106 -4.69 -10.22 28.30
N THR A 107 -4.49 -10.46 27.01
CA THR A 107 -4.28 -11.81 26.50
C THR A 107 -2.94 -12.38 26.94
N ARG A 108 -1.89 -11.56 27.04
CA ARG A 108 -0.59 -11.95 27.60
C ARG A 108 -0.73 -12.38 29.06
N GLU A 109 -1.41 -11.59 29.89
CA GLU A 109 -1.66 -11.92 31.31
C GLU A 109 -2.52 -13.20 31.44
N ALA A 110 -3.34 -13.51 30.45
CA ALA A 110 -4.13 -14.75 30.37
C ALA A 110 -3.37 -15.98 29.83
N GLY A 111 -2.05 -15.90 29.60
CA GLY A 111 -1.23 -17.02 29.12
C GLY A 111 -0.89 -17.00 27.63
N GLY A 112 -1.23 -15.90 26.93
CA GLY A 112 -0.94 -15.70 25.51
C GLY A 112 -1.97 -16.30 24.57
N ILE A 113 -1.69 -16.18 23.27
CA ILE A 113 -2.60 -16.61 22.19
C ILE A 113 -1.98 -17.79 21.44
N THR A 114 -2.69 -18.92 21.40
CA THR A 114 -2.34 -20.08 20.55
C THR A 114 -2.96 -19.91 19.17
N THR A 115 -2.16 -20.07 18.11
CA THR A 115 -2.60 -19.82 16.73
C THR A 115 -1.93 -20.79 15.73
N THR A 116 -2.63 -21.11 14.64
CA THR A 116 -2.19 -22.01 13.55
C THR A 116 -2.66 -21.46 12.21
N VAL A 117 -1.91 -21.75 11.14
CA VAL A 117 -2.31 -21.42 9.76
C VAL A 117 -3.00 -22.64 9.16
N ILE A 118 -4.30 -22.53 8.88
CA ILE A 118 -5.11 -23.66 8.38
C ILE A 118 -4.93 -23.86 6.87
N ASP A 119 -4.77 -22.77 6.11
CA ASP A 119 -4.59 -22.78 4.65
C ASP A 119 -3.84 -21.51 4.21
N ASP A 120 -3.12 -21.58 3.08
CA ASP A 120 -2.38 -20.48 2.48
C ASP A 120 -2.43 -20.56 0.95
N ALA A 121 -3.27 -19.72 0.35
CA ALA A 121 -3.48 -19.70 -1.09
C ALA A 121 -3.72 -18.27 -1.61
N MET A 122 -3.07 -17.95 -2.73
CA MET A 122 -3.37 -16.76 -3.54
C MET A 122 -4.24 -17.16 -4.72
N GLN A 123 -5.44 -16.60 -4.81
CA GLN A 123 -6.37 -16.93 -5.89
C GLN A 123 -6.39 -15.84 -6.97
N ARG A 124 -6.61 -16.26 -8.21
CA ARG A 124 -6.89 -15.37 -9.34
C ARG A 124 -8.04 -15.96 -10.15
N ALA A 125 -9.05 -15.14 -10.42
CA ALA A 125 -10.24 -15.54 -11.17
C ALA A 125 -10.28 -14.80 -12.53
N PRO A 126 -9.71 -15.37 -13.60
CA PRO A 126 -9.85 -14.81 -14.94
C PRO A 126 -11.31 -14.91 -15.42
N MET A 127 -11.72 -13.96 -16.28
CA MET A 127 -13.02 -13.99 -16.95
C MET A 127 -12.81 -14.38 -18.41
N PHE A 128 -13.54 -15.41 -18.84
CA PHE A 128 -13.58 -15.88 -20.22
C PHE A 128 -14.97 -15.58 -20.81
N ALA A 129 -14.99 -14.93 -21.97
CA ALA A 129 -16.20 -14.63 -22.70
C ALA A 129 -16.37 -15.63 -23.86
N PHE A 130 -17.58 -16.16 -24.01
CA PHE A 130 -17.95 -17.11 -25.05
C PHE A 130 -19.15 -16.59 -25.83
N SER A 131 -19.34 -17.10 -27.06
CA SER A 131 -20.42 -16.64 -27.93
C SER A 131 -21.80 -17.03 -27.39
N ASN A 132 -21.88 -18.09 -26.58
CA ASN A 132 -23.10 -18.57 -25.94
C ASN A 132 -22.79 -19.43 -24.69
N ALA A 133 -23.84 -19.77 -23.93
CA ALA A 133 -23.72 -20.55 -22.70
C ALA A 133 -23.23 -21.99 -22.88
N ARG A 134 -23.39 -22.60 -24.07
CA ARG A 134 -22.93 -23.99 -24.31
C ARG A 134 -21.41 -24.06 -24.41
N GLU A 135 -20.79 -23.10 -25.10
CA GLU A 135 -19.34 -22.98 -25.18
C GLU A 135 -18.70 -22.76 -23.80
N ALA A 136 -19.33 -21.91 -22.97
CA ALA A 136 -18.88 -21.71 -21.59
C ALA A 136 -18.96 -23.00 -20.75
N LEU A 137 -20.03 -23.78 -20.91
CA LEU A 137 -20.18 -25.07 -20.23
C LEU A 137 -19.11 -26.08 -20.66
N GLU A 138 -18.85 -26.20 -21.95
CA GLU A 138 -17.81 -27.11 -22.47
C GLU A 138 -16.42 -26.69 -21.98
N PHE A 139 -16.15 -25.38 -21.92
CA PHE A 139 -14.91 -24.86 -21.33
C PHE A 139 -14.78 -25.20 -19.83
N GLY A 140 -15.84 -25.01 -19.04
CA GLY A 140 -15.84 -25.35 -17.61
C GLY A 140 -15.51 -26.83 -17.37
N LYS A 141 -16.15 -27.74 -18.13
CA LYS A 141 -15.84 -29.17 -18.07
C LYS A 141 -14.41 -29.50 -18.48
N TRP A 142 -13.82 -28.74 -19.40
CA TRP A 142 -12.43 -28.93 -19.81
C TRP A 142 -11.45 -28.48 -18.72
N VAL A 143 -11.74 -27.41 -17.98
CA VAL A 143 -10.88 -26.94 -16.88
C VAL A 143 -10.86 -27.90 -15.70
N GLU A 144 -11.96 -28.63 -15.46
CA GLU A 144 -12.11 -29.59 -14.36
C GLU A 144 -11.51 -30.98 -14.66
N GLN A 145 -11.05 -31.24 -15.89
CA GLN A 145 -10.36 -32.48 -16.28
C GLN A 145 -8.88 -32.44 -15.89
#